data_AF-A0A2N7QWL2-F1
#
_entry.id   AF-A0A2N7QWL2-F1
#
_cell.length_a   1.000
_cell.length_b   1.000
_cell.length_c   1.000
_cell.angle_alpha   90.00
_cell.angle_beta   90.00
_cell.angle_gamma   90.00
#
_symmetry.space_group_name_H-M   'P 1'
#
loop_
_entity.id
_entity.type
_entity.pdbx_description
1 polymer ?
#
loop_
_entity_poly.entity_id
_entity_poly.type
_entity_poly.pdbx_seq_one_letter_code
_entity_poly.pdbx_strand_id
1 'polypeptide(L)'
;MLRPRRSRMHLPRRAKRVASFWKQIWRWQRGRQGSGYDKLLLGGTLWPLPCDCYLLKFPQGSSVPPHTDRVAQGRHYRLNIIVWPARRGGEFVCARPIHASRRIKLFRPDLEEHSVTRIEQGSRWVLSFGWVRGARGGTRPAA
;
A
#
# COMPACT_ATOMS: atom_id res chain seq x y z
N MET A 1 50.49 -23.55 -9.03
CA MET A 1 49.81 -22.24 -9.04
C MET A 1 48.33 -22.45 -8.68
N LEU A 2 47.96 -22.32 -7.40
CA LEU A 2 46.60 -22.59 -6.90
C LEU A 2 45.81 -21.27 -6.83
N ARG A 3 44.72 -21.15 -7.61
CA ARG A 3 43.80 -20.01 -7.52
C ARG A 3 42.91 -20.15 -6.28
N PRO A 4 42.71 -19.10 -5.47
CA PRO A 4 41.83 -19.17 -4.31
C PRO A 4 40.37 -19.23 -4.77
N ARG A 5 39.61 -20.22 -4.27
CA ARG A 5 38.15 -20.26 -4.38
C ARG A 5 37.56 -19.07 -3.64
N ARG A 6 36.96 -18.13 -4.38
CA ARG A 6 36.13 -17.07 -3.78
C ARG A 6 34.91 -17.72 -3.13
N SER A 7 34.91 -17.80 -1.80
CA SER A 7 33.73 -18.13 -1.01
C SER A 7 32.62 -17.11 -1.31
N ARG A 8 31.56 -17.55 -1.98
CA ARG A 8 30.34 -16.76 -2.16
C ARG A 8 29.76 -16.47 -0.79
N MET A 9 29.95 -15.25 -0.31
CA MET A 9 29.33 -14.76 0.92
C MET A 9 27.80 -14.87 0.79
N HIS A 10 27.19 -15.81 1.50
CA HIS A 10 25.74 -15.93 1.56
C HIS A 10 25.18 -14.83 2.47
N LEU A 11 24.75 -13.73 1.84
CA LEU A 11 23.99 -12.68 2.53
C LEU A 11 22.74 -13.29 3.21
N PRO A 12 22.52 -13.03 4.51
CA PRO A 12 21.39 -13.57 5.25
C PRO A 12 20.06 -13.13 4.63
N ARG A 13 19.04 -14.01 4.67
CA ARG A 13 17.72 -13.80 4.03
C ARG A 13 17.05 -12.46 4.39
N ARG A 14 17.35 -11.89 5.57
CA ARG A 14 16.89 -10.54 5.98
C ARG A 14 17.44 -9.42 5.09
N ALA A 15 18.73 -9.45 4.73
CA ALA A 15 19.38 -8.41 3.93
C ALA A 15 18.81 -8.34 2.49
N LYS A 16 18.49 -9.50 1.91
CA LYS A 16 17.88 -9.59 0.56
C LYS A 16 16.47 -8.97 0.49
N ARG A 17 15.70 -9.03 1.59
CA ARG A 17 14.33 -8.48 1.69
C ARG A 17 14.28 -6.95 1.84
N VAL A 18 15.34 -6.34 2.39
CA VAL A 18 15.49 -4.88 2.51
C VAL A 18 15.93 -4.27 1.18
N ALA A 19 16.90 -4.89 0.49
CA ALA A 19 17.37 -4.44 -0.82
C ALA A 19 16.26 -4.41 -1.90
N SER A 20 15.25 -5.29 -1.79
CA SER A 20 14.09 -5.31 -2.69
C SER A 20 13.07 -4.18 -2.46
N PHE A 21 13.01 -3.60 -1.26
CA PHE A 21 12.03 -2.56 -0.90
C PHE A 21 12.45 -1.20 -1.46
N TRP A 22 13.71 -0.81 -1.25
CA TRP A 22 14.26 0.45 -1.74
C TRP A 22 14.28 0.55 -3.27
N LYS A 23 14.41 -0.59 -3.97
CA LYS A 23 14.34 -0.64 -5.44
C LYS A 23 12.99 -0.24 -6.04
N GLN A 24 11.93 -0.18 -5.22
CA GLN A 24 10.57 0.10 -5.67
C GLN A 24 10.08 1.50 -5.30
N ILE A 25 10.81 2.20 -4.42
CA ILE A 25 10.47 3.58 -4.10
C ILE A 25 10.64 4.43 -5.35
N TRP A 26 9.76 5.39 -5.56
CA TRP A 26 9.75 6.28 -6.74
C TRP A 26 9.52 5.57 -8.08
N ARG A 27 9.02 4.33 -8.06
CA ARG A 27 8.63 3.59 -9.27
C ARG A 27 7.15 3.25 -9.27
N TRP A 28 6.46 3.62 -10.35
CA TRP A 28 5.08 3.24 -10.57
C TRP A 28 4.95 1.73 -10.75
N GLN A 29 3.93 1.16 -10.12
CA GLN A 29 3.57 -0.24 -10.20
C GLN A 29 2.07 -0.36 -10.40
N ARG A 30 1.62 -1.44 -11.06
CA ARG A 30 0.20 -1.76 -11.08
C ARG A 30 -0.30 -2.07 -9.67
N GLY A 31 -1.52 -1.63 -9.40
CA GLY A 31 -2.24 -1.93 -8.17
C GLY A 31 -2.44 -3.43 -7.98
N ARG A 32 -2.60 -3.86 -6.72
CA ARG A 32 -2.63 -5.29 -6.37
C ARG A 32 -3.87 -6.01 -6.90
N GLN A 33 -4.98 -5.29 -7.01
CA GLN A 33 -6.28 -5.87 -7.35
C GLN A 33 -6.49 -6.05 -8.86
N GLY A 34 -5.49 -5.72 -9.70
CA GLY A 34 -5.60 -5.87 -11.16
C GLY A 34 -6.66 -4.96 -11.80
N SER A 35 -7.15 -3.95 -11.08
CA SER A 35 -8.34 -3.17 -11.42
C SER A 35 -8.04 -1.81 -12.08
N GLY A 36 -6.84 -1.69 -12.66
CA GLY A 36 -6.44 -0.56 -13.51
C GLY A 36 -5.91 0.68 -12.77
N TYR A 37 -5.68 0.62 -11.47
CA TYR A 37 -5.00 1.70 -10.72
C TYR A 37 -3.50 1.45 -10.61
N ASP A 38 -2.75 2.52 -10.40
CA ASP A 38 -1.30 2.50 -10.21
C ASP A 38 -0.94 2.97 -8.80
N LYS A 39 0.17 2.45 -8.27
CA LYS A 39 0.73 2.83 -6.97
C LYS A 39 2.20 3.17 -7.08
N LEU A 40 2.61 4.19 -6.34
CA LEU A 40 3.97 4.67 -6.23
C LEU A 40 4.37 4.66 -4.76
N LEU A 41 5.32 3.80 -4.37
CA LEU A 41 5.85 3.82 -3.01
C LEU A 41 6.70 5.08 -2.84
N LEU A 42 6.34 5.93 -1.86
CA LEU A 42 7.09 7.14 -1.52
C LEU A 42 8.08 6.90 -0.38
N GLY A 43 7.76 5.96 0.52
CA GLY A 43 8.62 5.62 1.64
C GLY A 43 7.93 4.70 2.64
N GLY A 44 8.66 4.32 3.69
CA GLY A 44 8.14 3.50 4.78
C GLY A 44 9.26 3.01 5.69
N THR A 45 8.87 2.45 6.84
CA THR A 45 9.78 1.79 7.77
C THR A 45 9.23 0.44 8.19
N LEU A 46 10.09 -0.45 8.70
CA LEU A 46 9.72 -1.76 9.23
C LEU A 46 9.86 -1.84 10.76
N TRP A 47 10.47 -0.83 11.38
CA TRP A 47 10.73 -0.77 12.83
C TRP A 47 11.00 0.69 13.24
N PRO A 48 10.55 1.16 14.42
CA PRO A 48 9.79 0.44 15.45
C PRO A 48 8.30 0.24 15.12
N LEU A 49 7.76 1.03 14.18
CA LEU A 49 6.39 0.92 13.70
C LEU A 49 6.41 0.59 12.20
N PRO A 50 5.99 -0.60 11.77
CA PRO A 50 5.90 -0.89 10.34
C PRO A 50 4.88 0.03 9.66
N CYS A 51 5.34 0.81 8.69
CA CYS A 51 4.51 1.75 7.94
C CYS A 51 4.93 1.89 6.48
N ASP A 52 4.00 2.34 5.65
CA ASP A 52 4.22 2.70 4.24
C ASP A 52 3.50 4.00 3.90
N CYS A 53 3.99 4.66 2.85
CA CYS A 53 3.36 5.80 2.23
C CYS A 53 3.36 5.58 0.71
N TYR A 54 2.17 5.63 0.11
CA TYR A 54 1.96 5.47 -1.31
C TYR A 54 1.24 6.68 -1.89
N LEU A 55 1.61 7.05 -3.11
CA LEU A 55 0.74 7.83 -3.99
C LEU A 55 0.00 6.86 -4.92
N LEU A 56 -1.33 6.90 -4.87
CA LEU A 56 -2.21 6.06 -5.68
C LEU A 56 -2.83 6.91 -6.78
N LYS A 57 -2.81 6.41 -8.01
CA LYS A 57 -3.41 7.06 -9.18
C LYS A 57 -4.48 6.13 -9.76
N PHE A 58 -5.71 6.62 -9.78
CA PHE A 58 -6.87 5.96 -10.34
C PHE A 58 -7.28 6.69 -11.63
N PRO A 59 -6.86 6.20 -12.82
CA PRO A 59 -7.32 6.77 -14.08
C PRO A 59 -8.79 6.45 -14.34
N GLN A 60 -9.40 7.15 -15.30
CA GLN A 60 -10.76 6.85 -15.77
C GLN A 60 -10.89 5.36 -16.14
N GLY A 61 -11.99 4.75 -15.74
CA GLY A 61 -12.26 3.32 -15.93
C GLY A 61 -11.65 2.39 -14.87
N SER A 62 -10.73 2.87 -14.02
CA SER A 62 -10.25 2.07 -12.89
C SER A 62 -11.30 1.94 -11.80
N SER A 63 -11.19 0.91 -10.98
CA SER A 63 -12.01 0.70 -9.77
C SER A 63 -11.19 -0.07 -8.74
N VAL A 64 -11.73 -0.33 -7.56
CA VAL A 64 -11.18 -1.33 -6.65
C VAL A 64 -12.35 -2.17 -6.17
N PRO A 65 -12.41 -3.48 -6.47
CA PRO A 65 -13.50 -4.32 -6.01
C PRO A 65 -13.49 -4.44 -4.47
N PRO A 66 -14.61 -4.86 -3.85
CA PRO A 66 -14.65 -5.16 -2.43
C PRO A 66 -13.59 -6.18 -2.03
N HIS A 67 -12.80 -5.84 -1.01
CA HIS A 67 -11.75 -6.70 -0.46
C HIS A 67 -11.35 -6.29 0.96
N THR A 68 -10.55 -7.13 1.60
CA THR A 68 -9.86 -6.86 2.87
C THR A 68 -8.35 -7.04 2.70
N ASP A 69 -7.54 -6.21 3.35
CA ASP A 69 -6.09 -6.35 3.39
C ASP A 69 -5.62 -7.14 4.61
N ARG A 70 -5.44 -8.45 4.40
CA ARG A 70 -4.90 -9.34 5.44
C ARG A 70 -3.53 -8.87 5.90
N VAL A 71 -3.35 -8.79 7.22
CA VAL A 71 -2.05 -8.60 7.87
C VAL A 71 -1.73 -9.83 8.72
N ALA A 72 -0.47 -10.27 8.73
CA ALA A 72 -0.08 -11.49 9.43
C ALA A 72 -0.20 -11.36 10.96
N GLN A 73 0.14 -10.18 11.51
CA GLN A 73 0.13 -9.88 12.94
C GLN A 73 -0.18 -8.41 13.17
N GLY A 74 -0.76 -8.10 14.33
CA GLY A 74 -1.06 -6.74 14.75
C GLY A 74 -2.34 -6.19 14.12
N ARG A 75 -2.49 -4.87 14.19
CA ARG A 75 -3.68 -4.12 13.75
C ARG A 75 -3.28 -3.20 12.61
N HIS A 76 -3.80 -3.44 11.41
CA HIS A 76 -3.47 -2.66 10.22
C HIS A 76 -4.42 -1.48 10.07
N TYR A 77 -3.87 -0.29 9.92
CA TYR A 77 -4.62 0.96 9.72
C TYR A 77 -4.20 1.59 8.40
N ARG A 78 -5.15 2.25 7.75
CA ARG A 78 -4.86 3.02 6.55
C ARG A 78 -5.54 4.38 6.61
N LEU A 79 -4.76 5.43 6.35
CA LEU A 79 -5.20 6.81 6.19
C LEU A 79 -5.05 7.19 4.72
N ASN A 80 -6.18 7.38 4.04
CA ASN A 80 -6.23 7.85 2.67
C ASN A 80 -6.65 9.32 2.67
N ILE A 81 -5.82 10.16 2.05
CA ILE A 81 -6.09 11.58 1.79
C ILE A 81 -6.27 11.74 0.27
N ILE A 82 -7.48 12.07 -0.15
CA ILE A 82 -7.79 12.37 -1.54
C ILE A 82 -7.22 13.76 -1.85
N VAL A 83 -6.11 13.75 -2.59
CA VAL A 83 -5.40 14.97 -3.03
C VAL A 83 -6.12 15.58 -4.22
N TRP A 84 -6.58 14.71 -5.14
CA TRP A 84 -7.33 15.10 -6.32
C TRP A 84 -8.54 14.16 -6.49
N PRO A 85 -9.78 14.64 -6.34
CA PRO A 85 -10.96 13.80 -6.56
C PRO A 85 -11.22 13.60 -8.07
N ALA A 86 -11.83 12.48 -8.42
CA ALA A 86 -12.39 12.30 -9.75
C ALA A 86 -13.53 13.31 -9.99
N ARG A 87 -13.84 13.60 -11.26
CA ARG A 87 -14.98 14.45 -11.61
C ARG A 87 -16.29 13.71 -11.37
N ARG A 88 -16.31 12.40 -11.63
CA ARG A 88 -17.46 11.52 -11.38
C ARG A 88 -17.02 10.09 -11.03
N GLY A 89 -17.71 9.47 -10.08
CA GLY A 89 -17.36 8.16 -9.52
C GLY A 89 -16.12 8.20 -8.60
N GLY A 90 -15.54 7.04 -8.29
CA GLY A 90 -14.37 6.95 -7.41
C GLY A 90 -14.67 7.08 -5.92
N GLU A 91 -15.90 6.76 -5.53
CA GLU A 91 -16.35 6.78 -4.15
C GLU A 91 -15.70 5.65 -3.37
N PHE A 92 -15.16 5.99 -2.19
CA PHE A 92 -14.66 5.00 -1.26
C PHE A 92 -15.82 4.44 -0.44
N VAL A 93 -16.03 3.13 -0.53
CA VAL A 93 -17.06 2.42 0.22
C VAL A 93 -16.38 1.57 1.27
N CYS A 94 -16.84 1.68 2.51
CA CYS A 94 -16.39 0.88 3.65
C CYS A 94 -17.52 0.87 4.67
N ALA A 95 -17.85 -0.31 5.21
CA ALA A 95 -19.01 -0.44 6.09
C ALA A 95 -18.85 0.34 7.39
N ARG A 96 -17.69 0.21 8.05
CA ARG A 96 -17.41 0.85 9.35
C ARG A 96 -16.04 1.52 9.37
N PRO A 97 -15.86 2.63 8.62
CA PRO A 97 -14.62 3.40 8.71
C PRO A 97 -14.49 3.99 10.12
N ILE A 98 -13.25 4.15 10.59
CA ILE A 98 -12.98 4.91 11.83
C ILE A 98 -13.35 6.38 11.62
N HIS A 99 -13.05 6.91 10.43
CA HIS A 99 -13.48 8.24 10.01
C HIS A 99 -13.60 8.30 8.49
N ALA A 100 -14.64 8.97 7.99
CA ALA A 100 -14.80 9.23 6.57
C ALA A 100 -15.38 10.63 6.33
N SER A 101 -14.64 11.45 5.59
CA SER A 101 -15.09 12.72 5.03
C SER A 101 -14.86 12.74 3.53
N ARG A 102 -15.22 13.83 2.84
CA ARG A 102 -14.98 13.97 1.39
C ARG A 102 -13.51 13.72 1.01
N ARG A 103 -12.54 14.14 1.82
CA ARG A 103 -11.10 13.99 1.51
C ARG A 103 -10.38 12.93 2.33
N ILE A 104 -10.83 12.63 3.55
CA ILE A 104 -10.07 11.81 4.48
C ILE A 104 -10.82 10.52 4.75
N LYS A 105 -10.15 9.37 4.59
CA LYS A 105 -10.68 8.05 4.95
C LYS A 105 -9.68 7.37 5.88
N LEU A 106 -10.11 7.06 7.10
CA LEU A 106 -9.34 6.31 8.10
C LEU A 106 -10.10 5.04 8.44
N PHE A 107 -9.47 3.89 8.31
CA PHE A 107 -10.14 2.61 8.47
C PHE A 107 -9.17 1.48 8.82
N ARG A 108 -9.73 0.33 9.20
CA ARG A 108 -9.04 -0.93 9.44
C ARG A 108 -9.21 -1.84 8.24
N PRO A 109 -8.34 -1.74 7.21
CA PRO A 109 -8.50 -2.53 5.98
C PRO A 109 -8.38 -4.04 6.23
N ASP A 110 -7.81 -4.45 7.37
CA ASP A 110 -7.72 -5.85 7.81
C ASP A 110 -9.02 -6.42 8.40
N LEU A 111 -9.96 -5.56 8.82
CA LEU A 111 -11.23 -5.96 9.42
C LEU A 111 -12.43 -5.62 8.53
N GLU A 112 -12.37 -4.46 7.88
CA GLU A 112 -13.51 -3.90 7.16
C GLU A 112 -13.31 -4.07 5.65
N GLU A 113 -14.25 -4.76 5.02
CA GLU A 113 -14.33 -4.80 3.57
C GLU A 113 -14.47 -3.37 3.04
N HIS A 114 -13.71 -3.09 1.99
CA HIS A 114 -13.70 -1.78 1.37
C HIS A 114 -13.46 -1.87 -0.13
N SER A 115 -13.93 -0.85 -0.84
CA SER A 115 -13.86 -0.76 -2.29
C SER A 115 -13.74 0.70 -2.73
N VAL A 116 -13.46 0.88 -4.02
CA VAL A 116 -13.56 2.18 -4.70
C VAL A 116 -14.39 1.98 -5.94
N THR A 117 -15.50 2.72 -6.05
CA THR A 117 -16.36 2.65 -7.24
C THR A 117 -15.60 3.06 -8.48
N ARG A 118 -16.11 2.68 -9.65
CA ARG A 118 -15.46 2.99 -10.92
C ARG A 118 -15.24 4.51 -11.07
N ILE A 119 -14.06 4.90 -11.56
CA ILE A 119 -13.81 6.27 -12.00
C ILE A 119 -14.53 6.45 -13.33
N GLU A 120 -15.69 7.10 -13.32
CA GLU A 120 -16.48 7.31 -14.53
C GLU A 120 -15.92 8.46 -15.37
N GLN A 121 -15.43 9.52 -14.71
CA GLN A 121 -14.86 10.68 -15.39
C GLN A 121 -13.67 11.29 -14.63
N GLY A 122 -12.57 11.53 -15.34
CA GLY A 122 -11.36 12.17 -14.81
C GLY A 122 -10.41 11.19 -14.13
N SER A 123 -9.67 11.64 -13.12
CA SER A 123 -8.76 10.80 -12.34
C SER A 123 -8.84 11.10 -10.86
N ARG A 124 -8.53 10.11 -10.02
CA ARG A 124 -8.46 10.26 -8.56
C ARG A 124 -7.05 9.99 -8.08
N TRP A 125 -6.52 10.89 -7.25
CA TRP A 125 -5.20 10.78 -6.64
C TRP A 125 -5.34 10.73 -5.12
N VAL A 126 -4.68 9.76 -4.51
CA VAL A 126 -4.76 9.51 -3.07
C VAL A 126 -3.36 9.37 -2.51
N LEU A 127 -3.06 10.17 -1.49
CA LEU A 127 -1.92 9.94 -0.62
C LEU A 127 -2.36 8.98 0.49
N SER A 128 -1.71 7.82 0.56
CA SER A 128 -2.15 6.68 1.34
C SER A 128 -1.07 6.25 2.33
N PHE A 129 -1.35 6.36 3.62
CA PHE A 129 -0.45 5.98 4.70
C PHE A 129 -0.97 4.70 5.36
N GLY A 130 -0.18 3.63 5.33
CA GLY A 130 -0.47 2.39 6.05
C GLY A 130 0.44 2.22 7.26
N TRP A 131 -0.08 1.70 8.37
CA TRP A 131 0.77 1.27 9.49
C TRP A 131 0.15 0.09 10.24
N VAL A 132 1.01 -0.70 10.88
CA VAL A 132 0.59 -1.85 11.68
C VAL A 132 1.00 -1.68 13.13
N ARG A 133 0.03 -1.61 14.04
CA ARG A 133 0.29 -1.53 15.49
C ARG A 133 0.36 -2.92 16.12
N GLY A 134 1.29 -3.12 17.04
CA GLY A 134 1.43 -4.39 17.77
C GLY A 134 2.03 -5.54 16.96
N ALA A 135 2.54 -5.27 15.76
CA ALA A 135 3.29 -6.26 14.99
C ALA A 135 4.72 -6.41 15.54
N ARG A 136 5.22 -7.65 15.63
CA ARG A 136 6.62 -7.94 15.99
C ARG A 136 7.38 -8.39 14.75
N GLY A 137 8.40 -7.63 14.36
CA GLY A 137 9.30 -7.95 13.25
C GLY A 137 8.63 -7.95 11.85
N GLY A 138 9.35 -7.47 10.83
CA GLY A 138 9.18 -7.73 9.38
C GLY A 138 7.81 -7.58 8.70
N THR A 139 6.73 -7.34 9.43
CA THR A 139 5.35 -7.17 8.97
C THR A 139 5.26 -5.89 8.18
N ARG A 140 4.44 -5.88 7.11
CA ARG A 140 4.25 -4.70 6.27
C ARG A 140 2.76 -4.39 6.17
N PRO A 141 2.38 -3.10 6.18
CA PRO A 141 1.05 -2.71 5.74
C PRO A 141 0.88 -3.07 4.25
N ALA A 142 -0.37 -3.21 3.86
CA ALA A 142 -0.75 -3.62 2.51
C ALA A 142 -1.47 -2.46 1.80
N ALA A 143 -1.08 -2.21 0.54
CA ALA A 143 -1.52 -1.10 -0.32
C ALA A 143 -1.75 -1.52 -1.78
#